data_AF-A0A9X5H4G7-F1
#
_entry.id   AF-A0A9X5H4G7-F1
#
_cell.length_a   1.000
_cell.length_b   1.000
_cell.length_c   1.000
_cell.angle_alpha   90.00
_cell.angle_beta   90.00
_cell.angle_gamma   90.00
#
_symmetry.space_group_name_H-M   'P 1'
#
loop_
_entity.id
_entity.type
_entity.pdbx_description
1 polymer ?
#
loop_
_entity_poly.entity_id
_entity_poly.type
_entity_poly.pdbx_seq_one_letter_code
_entity_poly.pdbx_strand_id
1 'polypeptide(L)' 'MKIEMKSLNLLDLVGECIKKHKKVFENRRMRWDKGDVTGIWRDSDGSVRVSYENGQWFHYWEEDGDIVWH' A
#
# COMPACT_ATOMS: atom_id res chain seq x y z
N MET A 1 2.83 16.28 -4.28
CA MET A 1 3.77 16.04 -3.17
C MET A 1 4.46 14.73 -3.47
N LYS A 2 5.76 14.74 -3.76
CA LYS A 2 6.53 13.50 -3.95
C LYS A 2 6.70 12.90 -2.55
N ILE A 3 6.13 11.72 -2.34
CA ILE A 3 6.30 10.99 -1.07
C ILE A 3 7.58 10.19 -1.22
N GLU A 4 8.60 10.49 -0.42
CA GLU A 4 9.77 9.62 -0.31
C GLU A 4 9.42 8.51 0.69
N MET A 5 9.11 7.30 0.20
CA MET A 5 8.62 6.19 1.05
C MET A 5 9.57 5.85 2.21
N LYS A 6 10.87 6.09 2.04
CA LYS A 6 11.91 5.84 3.06
C LYS A 6 11.84 6.79 4.26
N SER A 7 11.25 7.97 4.09
CA SER A 7 11.17 9.00 5.13
C SER A 7 10.04 8.77 6.14
N LEU A 8 9.05 7.96 5.77
CA LEU A 8 7.88 7.66 6.61
C LEU A 8 8.20 6.50 7.57
N ASN A 9 7.60 6.56 8.77
CA ASN A 9 7.52 5.38 9.61
C ASN A 9 6.62 4.33 8.94
N LEU A 10 6.77 3.06 9.34
CA LEU A 10 6.13 1.94 8.65
C LEU A 10 4.61 2.06 8.60
N LEU A 11 3.96 2.51 9.68
CA LEU A 11 2.51 2.61 9.73
C LEU A 11 1.97 3.73 8.84
N ASP A 12 2.62 4.90 8.85
CA ASP A 12 2.24 6.01 7.97
C ASP A 12 2.44 5.66 6.50
N LEU A 13 3.55 4.98 6.19
CA LEU A 13 3.84 4.49 4.84
C LEU A 13 2.74 3.55 4.35
N VAL A 14 2.38 2.55 5.16
CA VAL A 14 1.30 1.60 4.85
C VAL A 14 -0.04 2.33 4.72
N GLY A 15 -0.33 3.29 5.60
CA GLY A 15 -1.52 4.12 5.52
C GLY A 15 -1.66 4.83 4.17
N GLU A 16 -0.60 5.48 3.69
CA GLU A 16 -0.60 6.16 2.39
C GLU A 16 -0.68 5.18 1.21
N CYS A 17 -0.02 4.02 1.29
CA CYS A 17 -0.13 2.95 0.29
C CYS A 17 -1.57 2.47 0.12
N ILE A 18 -2.22 2.12 1.24
CA ILE A 18 -3.59 1.62 1.25
C ILE A 18 -4.57 2.69 0.78
N LYS A 19 -4.39 3.93 1.23
CA LYS A 19 -5.23 5.06 0.83
C LYS A 19 -5.18 5.29 -0.68
N LYS A 20 -3.99 5.29 -1.29
CA LYS A 20 -3.85 5.44 -2.75
C LYS A 20 -4.49 4.28 -3.49
N HIS A 21 -4.28 3.05 -3.02
CA HIS A 21 -4.84 1.84 -3.63
C HIS A 21 -6.39 1.84 -3.55
N LYS A 22 -6.97 2.10 -2.38
CA LYS A 22 -8.43 2.25 -2.20
C LYS A 22 -9.01 3.31 -3.13
N LYS A 23 -8.35 4.46 -3.25
CA LYS A 23 -8.79 5.54 -4.14
C LYS A 23 -8.85 5.11 -5.61
N VAL A 24 -7.94 4.25 -6.08
CA VAL A 24 -8.00 3.72 -7.45
C VAL A 24 -9.19 2.77 -7.64
N PHE A 25 -9.53 1.95 -6.64
CA PHE A 25 -10.74 1.11 -6.66
C PHE A 25 -12.01 1.98 -6.73
N GLU A 26 -12.10 3.00 -5.86
CA GLU A 26 -13.21 3.96 -5.85
C GLU A 26 -13.38 4.67 -7.18
N ASN A 27 -12.28 5.18 -7.78
CA ASN A 27 -12.30 5.84 -9.09
C ASN A 27 -12.80 4.91 -10.21
N ARG A 28 -12.53 3.61 -10.09
CA ARG A 28 -13.01 2.57 -11.03
C ARG A 28 -14.40 2.05 -10.69
N ARG A 29 -15.07 2.62 -9.67
CA ARG A 29 -16.36 2.14 -9.11
C ARG A 29 -16.31 0.67 -8.69
N MET A 30 -15.14 0.19 -8.28
CA MET A 30 -14.94 -1.16 -7.77
C MET A 30 -14.99 -1.16 -6.23
N ARG A 31 -15.59 -2.19 -5.65
CA ARG A 31 -15.63 -2.37 -4.19
C ARG A 31 -14.26 -2.78 -3.66
N TRP A 32 -13.87 -2.22 -2.52
CA TRP A 32 -12.78 -2.76 -1.71
C TRP A 32 -13.28 -3.97 -0.91
N ASP A 33 -12.88 -5.17 -1.33
CA ASP A 33 -13.28 -6.46 -0.75
C ASP A 33 -12.12 -7.16 -0.02
N LYS A 34 -11.06 -6.42 0.30
CA LYS A 34 -9.84 -6.99 0.91
C LYS A 34 -10.02 -7.23 2.40
N GLY A 35 -10.91 -6.45 3.03
CA GLY A 35 -11.06 -6.39 4.48
C GLY A 35 -9.96 -5.53 5.10
N ASP A 36 -9.71 -5.79 6.38
CA ASP A 36 -8.69 -5.12 7.16
C ASP A 36 -7.29 -5.70 6.93
N VAL A 37 -6.27 -4.95 7.37
CA VAL A 37 -4.88 -5.37 7.32
C VAL A 37 -4.62 -6.42 8.40
N THR A 38 -4.07 -7.55 8.01
CA THR A 38 -3.73 -8.66 8.93
C THR A 38 -2.24 -8.79 9.20
N GLY A 39 -1.39 -8.15 8.37
CA GLY A 39 0.05 -8.26 8.48
C GLY A 39 0.78 -7.23 7.62
N ILE A 40 1.94 -6.79 8.09
CA ILE A 40 2.78 -5.80 7.44
C ILE A 40 4.23 -6.30 7.50
N TRP A 41 4.94 -6.23 6.37
CA TRP A 41 6.36 -6.53 6.27
C TRP A 41 7.09 -5.42 5.52
N ARG A 42 8.23 -4.95 6.05
CA ARG A 42 9.09 -3.97 5.36
C ARG A 42 10.30 -4.69 4.79
N ASP A 43 10.51 -4.53 3.49
CA ASP A 43 11.69 -5.06 2.81
C ASP A 43 12.88 -4.10 2.94
N SER A 44 14.10 -4.62 2.74
CA SER A 44 15.35 -3.87 2.90
C SER A 44 15.51 -2.71 1.92
N ASP A 45 14.82 -2.77 0.78
CA ASP A 45 14.77 -1.69 -0.21
C ASP A 45 13.84 -0.53 0.18
N GLY A 46 13.08 -0.70 1.28
CA GLY A 46 12.10 0.26 1.78
C GLY A 46 10.67 0.03 1.32
N SER A 47 10.43 -0.92 0.41
CA SER A 47 9.10 -1.36 -0.01
C SER A 47 8.36 -2.08 1.12
N VAL A 48 7.04 -2.21 1.00
CA VAL A 48 6.20 -2.83 2.04
C VAL A 48 5.24 -3.85 1.45
N ARG A 49 5.08 -4.98 2.14
CA ARG A 49 4.07 -5.99 1.83
C ARG A 49 2.98 -5.93 2.87
N VAL A 50 1.73 -6.02 2.43
CA VAL A 50 0.55 -5.98 3.30
C VAL A 50 -0.35 -7.16 2.98
N SER A 51 -0.70 -7.93 4.00
CA SER A 51 -1.73 -8.97 3.92
C SER A 51 -3.06 -8.46 4.41
N TYR A 52 -4.13 -9.02 3.85
CA TYR A 52 -5.50 -8.65 4.20
C TYR A 52 -6.33 -9.87 4.65
N GLU A 53 -7.48 -9.60 5.25
CA GLU A 53 -8.41 -10.64 5.73
C GLU A 53 -8.91 -11.57 4.64
N ASN A 54 -9.07 -11.08 3.41
CA ASN A 54 -9.48 -11.92 2.29
C ASN A 54 -8.37 -12.86 1.77
N GLY A 55 -7.21 -12.90 2.44
CA GLY A 55 -6.06 -13.74 2.09
C GLY A 55 -5.19 -13.18 0.97
N GLN A 56 -5.54 -12.03 0.38
CA GLN A 56 -4.68 -11.37 -0.61
C GLN A 56 -3.50 -10.66 0.05
N TRP A 57 -2.43 -10.59 -0.73
CA TRP A 57 -1.20 -9.89 -0.38
C TRP A 57 -0.91 -8.88 -1.48
N PHE A 58 -0.43 -7.70 -1.08
CA PHE A 58 0.02 -6.68 -2.02
C PHE A 58 1.41 -6.22 -1.63
N HIS A 59 2.28 -6.10 -2.63
CA HIS A 59 3.60 -5.50 -2.49
C HIS A 59 3.55 -4.07 -3.01
N TYR A 60 3.91 -3.10 -2.19
CA TYR A 60 3.91 -1.67 -2.51
C TYR A 60 5.33 -1.13 -2.57
N TRP A 61 5.66 -0.41 -3.64
CA TRP A 61 6.95 0.26 -3.82
C TRP A 61 6.80 1.62 -4.48
N GLU A 62 7.89 2.37 -4.54
CA GLU A 62 7.97 3.67 -5.18
C GLU A 62 8.52 3.51 -6.60
N GLU A 63 7.82 4.06 -7.58
CA GLU A 63 8.27 4.16 -8.97
C GLU A 63 8.06 5.61 -9.42
N ASP A 64 9.13 6.30 -9.80
CA ASP A 64 9.13 7.72 -10.21
C ASP A 64 8.42 8.70 -9.23
N GLY A 65 8.47 8.40 -7.93
CA GLY A 65 7.82 9.19 -6.87
C GLY A 65 6.33 8.89 -6.68
N ASP A 66 5.82 7.86 -7.35
CA ASP A 66 4.48 7.33 -7.19
C ASP A 66 4.49 5.98 -6.48
N ILE A 67 3.58 5.80 -5.52
CA ILE A 67 3.30 4.47 -4.95
C ILE A 67 2.57 3.63 -6.00
N VAL A 68 3.13 2.46 -6.28
CA VAL A 68 2.60 1.40 -7.16
C VAL A 68 2.50 0.08 -6.38
N TRP A 69 1.77 -0.89 -6.93
CA TRP A 69 1.55 -2.17 -6.26
C TRP A 69 1.34 -3.34 -7.22
N HIS A 70 1.61 -4.55 -6.73
CA HIS A 70 1.31 -5.84 -7.36
C HIS A 70 0.63 -6.78 -6.38
#